data_AF-A0A2J8LD45-F1
#
_entry.id   AF-A0A2J8LD45-F1
#
_cell.length_a   1.000
_cell.length_b   1.000
_cell.length_c   1.000
_cell.angle_alpha   90.00
_cell.angle_beta   90.00
_cell.angle_gamma   90.00
#
_symmetry.space_group_name_H-M   'P 1'
#
loop_
_entity.id
_entity.type
_entity.pdbx_description
1 polymer ?
#
loop_
_entity_poly.entity_id
_entity_poly.type
_entity_poly.pdbx_seq_one_letter_code
_entity_poly.pdbx_strand_id
1 'polypeptide(L)' 'MVSGRFYLSCLLLGSLGSMCILFTIYWMQYWRGGFAWNGSIYMFNWHPVLMVAGM' A
#
# COMPACT_ATOMS: atom_id res chain seq x y z
N MET A 1 30.11 13.11 -4.20
CA MET A 1 28.97 12.63 -5.02
C MET A 1 28.47 11.28 -4.51
N VAL A 2 27.90 11.24 -3.31
CA VAL A 2 27.28 10.03 -2.70
C VAL A 2 25.82 10.34 -2.34
N SER A 3 25.52 11.58 -1.95
CA SER A 3 24.20 12.04 -1.56
C SER A 3 23.15 11.91 -2.67
N GLY A 4 23.49 12.22 -3.93
CA GLY A 4 22.54 12.13 -5.05
C GLY A 4 22.02 10.72 -5.31
N ARG A 5 22.89 9.70 -5.23
CA ARG A 5 22.49 8.29 -5.40
C ARG A 5 21.65 7.80 -4.22
N PHE A 6 21.94 8.27 -3.00
CA PHE A 6 21.14 7.98 -1.82
C PHE A 6 19.71 8.54 -1.94
N TYR A 7 19.56 9.83 -2.25
CA TYR A 7 18.24 10.44 -2.43
C TYR A 7 17.46 9.81 -3.59
N LEU A 8 18.13 9.48 -4.70
CA LEU A 8 17.50 8.77 -5.81
C LEU A 8 16.98 7.39 -5.37
N SER A 9 17.78 6.61 -4.65
CA SER A 9 17.36 5.32 -4.11
C SER A 9 16.19 5.46 -3.14
N CYS A 10 16.21 6.46 -2.25
CA CYS A 10 15.10 6.74 -1.34
C CYS A 10 13.81 7.09 -2.08
N LEU A 11 13.89 7.95 -3.12
CA LEU A 11 12.74 8.31 -3.94
C LEU A 11 12.19 7.10 -4.71
N LEU A 12 13.07 6.29 -5.30
CA LEU A 12 12.68 5.09 -6.02
C LEU A 12 11.98 4.09 -5.09
N LEU A 13 12.59 3.76 -3.94
CA LEU A 13 12.00 2.85 -2.96
C LEU A 13 10.68 3.38 -2.39
N GLY A 14 10.62 4.66 -2.04
CA GLY A 14 9.39 5.30 -1.56
C GLY A 14 8.28 5.29 -2.60
N SER A 15 8.60 5.56 -3.87
CA SER A 15 7.64 5.49 -4.97
C SER A 15 7.14 4.06 -5.20
N LEU A 16 8.03 3.07 -5.14
CA LEU A 16 7.67 1.66 -5.26
C LEU A 16 6.74 1.21 -4.13
N GLY A 17 7.08 1.56 -2.88
CA GLY A 17 6.24 1.27 -1.72
C GLY A 17 4.85 1.91 -1.84
N SER A 18 4.78 3.17 -2.27
CA SER A 18 3.50 3.85 -2.53
C SER A 18 2.68 3.14 -3.60
N MET A 19 3.29 2.72 -4.71
CA MET A 19 2.62 1.96 -5.76
C MET A 19 2.10 0.61 -5.25
N CYS A 20 2.86 -0.09 -4.40
CA CYS A 20 2.42 -1.34 -3.77
C CYS A 20 1.17 -1.14 -2.90
N ILE A 21 1.13 -0.06 -2.11
CA ILE A 21 -0.05 0.29 -1.30
C ILE A 21 -1.25 0.58 -2.21
N LEU A 22 -1.07 1.39 -3.26
CA LEU A 22 -2.13 1.74 -4.20
C LEU A 22 -2.69 0.51 -4.93
N PHE A 23 -1.83 -0.39 -5.40
CA PHE A 23 -2.28 -1.63 -6.03
C PHE A 23 -3.02 -2.54 -5.06
N THR A 24 -2.57 -2.60 -3.80
CA THR A 24 -3.28 -3.35 -2.77
C THR A 24 -4.67 -2.75 -2.58
N ILE A 25 -4.78 -1.43 -2.35
CA ILE A 25 -6.07 -0.75 -2.21
C ILE A 25 -6.98 -1.01 -3.42
N TYR A 26 -6.45 -0.86 -4.64
CA TYR A 26 -7.20 -1.09 -5.87
C TYR A 26 -7.70 -2.53 -5.98
N TRP A 27 -6.85 -3.51 -5.69
CA TRP A 27 -7.23 -4.93 -5.69
C TRP A 27 -8.36 -5.21 -4.71
N MET A 28 -8.22 -4.73 -3.48
CA MET A 28 -9.21 -4.88 -2.43
C MET A 28 -10.54 -4.21 -2.81
N GLN A 29 -10.47 -3.04 -3.44
CA GLN A 29 -11.65 -2.26 -3.79
C GLN A 29 -12.39 -2.82 -5.00
N TYR A 30 -11.67 -3.22 -6.06
CA TYR A 30 -12.25 -3.68 -7.31
C TYR A 30 -12.67 -5.16 -7.25
N TRP A 31 -11.85 -6.03 -6.64
CA TRP A 31 -12.10 -7.48 -6.66
C TRP A 31 -12.79 -8.00 -5.39
N ARG A 32 -12.55 -7.38 -4.23
CA ARG A 32 -13.01 -7.89 -2.92
C ARG A 32 -14.18 -7.11 -2.33
N GLY A 33 -14.86 -6.30 -3.16
CA GLY A 33 -16.10 -5.62 -2.80
C GLY A 33 -15.94 -4.38 -1.93
N GLY A 34 -14.73 -3.84 -1.80
CA GLY A 34 -14.49 -2.58 -1.09
C GLY A 34 -14.06 -2.74 0.37
N PHE A 35 -14.14 -1.63 1.08
CA PHE A 35 -13.74 -1.50 2.48
C PHE A 35 -14.95 -1.14 3.33
N ALA A 36 -15.04 -1.74 4.51
CA ALA A 36 -16.01 -1.32 5.52
C ALA A 36 -15.34 -1.29 6.90
N TRP A 37 -15.84 -0.42 7.77
CA TRP A 37 -15.45 -0.31 9.17
C TRP A 37 -16.65 -0.60 10.09
N ASN A 38 -17.39 -1.65 9.77
CA ASN A 38 -18.66 -2.00 10.44
C ASN A 38 -18.68 -3.44 10.98
N GLY A 39 -17.51 -4.08 11.12
CA GLY A 39 -17.41 -5.48 11.57
C GLY A 39 -17.81 -6.53 10.51
N SER A 40 -18.14 -6.11 9.29
CA SER A 40 -18.43 -7.02 8.17
C SER A 40 -17.17 -7.72 7.65
N ILE A 41 -17.35 -8.72 6.78
CA ILE A 41 -16.27 -9.40 6.05
C ILE A 41 -15.34 -8.42 5.30
N TYR A 42 -15.85 -7.25 4.90
CA TYR A 42 -15.08 -6.19 4.26
C TYR A 42 -14.13 -5.45 5.21
N MET A 43 -14.20 -5.71 6.51
CA MET A 43 -13.23 -5.17 7.48
C MET A 43 -11.90 -5.93 7.41
N PHE A 44 -11.93 -7.22 7.06
CA PHE A 44 -10.71 -7.99 6.78
C PHE A 44 -9.95 -7.45 5.57
N ASN A 45 -10.62 -6.72 4.69
CA ASN A 45 -9.96 -6.11 3.53
C ASN A 45 -8.95 -5.01 3.92
N TRP A 46 -9.06 -4.43 5.11
CA TRP A 46 -8.03 -3.52 5.64
C TRP A 46 -6.74 -4.21 6.05
N HIS A 47 -6.79 -5.49 6.44
CA HIS A 47 -5.62 -6.24 6.90
C HIS A 47 -4.45 -6.24 5.90
N PRO A 48 -4.63 -6.62 4.61
CA PRO A 48 -3.53 -6.57 3.64
C PRO A 48 -3.06 -5.15 3.33
N VAL A 49 -3.96 -4.15 3.31
CA VAL A 49 -3.58 -2.74 3.05
C VAL A 49 -2.70 -2.21 4.17
N LEU A 50 -3.09 -2.45 5.43
CA LEU A 50 -2.33 -2.01 6.60
C LEU A 50 -1.01 -2.77 6.75
N MET A 51 -0.97 -4.06 6.39
CA MET A 51 0.27 -4.84 6.39
C MET A 51 1.27 -4.32 5.35
N VAL A 52 0.82 -3.98 4.14
CA VAL A 52 1.71 -3.42 3.10
C VAL A 52 2.14 -1.99 3.42
N ALA A 53 1.27 -1.18 4.03
CA ALA A 53 1.60 0.19 4.41
C ALA A 53 2.52 0.29 5.65
N GLY A 54 2.53 -0.74 6.51
CA GLY A 54 3.37 -0.79 7.70
C GLY A 54 4.80 -1.32 7.49
N MET A 55 5.09 -1.86 6.30
CA MET A 55 6.45 -2.28 5.89
C MET A 55 7.26 -1.09 5.38
#